data_AF-A0A5J5WJL8-F1
#
_entry.id   AF-A0A5J5WJL8-F1
#
_cell.length_a   1.000
_cell.length_b   1.000
_cell.length_c   1.000
_cell.angle_alpha   90.00
_cell.angle_beta   90.00
_cell.angle_gamma   90.00
#
_symmetry.space_group_name_H-M   'P 1'
#
loop_
_entity.id
_entity.type
_entity.pdbx_description
1 polymer ?
#
loop_
_entity_poly.entity_id
_entity_poly.type
_entity_poly.pdbx_seq_one_letter_code
_entity_poly.pdbx_strand_id
1 'polypeptide(L)'
;MGKNTMTKRSIRMHAEKTANQAFLNLIPLLQEDVGLIFTKGDLKQVNEEVAKYKVGAPARVGLVAPIDVVVPIGNTGVDPSQTSFSQVLNIPPKINKGTVEIVTPVELMKKGDKVGSSEAALLAKLGIRPFSYGRLSCLFMTMGQSLAPWCLTLPRMI
;
A
#
# COMPACT_ATOMS: atom_id res chain seq x y z
N MET A 1 0.52 -13.14 -15.10
CA MET A 1 -0.39 -11.98 -15.28
C MET A 1 -0.64 -11.80 -16.77
N GLY A 2 -1.89 -11.75 -17.21
CA GLY A 2 -2.25 -11.56 -18.62
C GLY A 2 -2.56 -10.10 -18.92
N LYS A 3 -2.23 -9.63 -20.12
CA LYS A 3 -2.61 -8.29 -20.60
C LYS A 3 -4.14 -8.14 -20.49
N ASN A 4 -4.65 -7.01 -20.02
CA ASN A 4 -6.08 -6.79 -19.75
C ASN A 4 -7.00 -7.15 -20.92
N THR A 5 -6.54 -6.98 -22.16
CA THR A 5 -7.25 -7.37 -23.37
C THR A 5 -7.48 -8.89 -23.45
N MET A 6 -6.46 -9.69 -23.13
CA MET A 6 -6.57 -11.16 -23.09
C MET A 6 -7.46 -11.62 -21.95
N THR A 7 -7.32 -11.02 -20.76
CA THR A 7 -8.15 -11.35 -19.60
C THR A 7 -9.64 -11.09 -19.87
N LYS A 8 -9.98 -9.94 -20.47
CA LYS A 8 -11.35 -9.62 -20.86
C LYS A 8 -11.91 -10.60 -21.90
N ARG A 9 -11.09 -11.01 -22.87
CA ARG A 9 -11.48 -12.00 -23.88
C ARG A 9 -11.75 -13.37 -23.26
N SER A 10 -10.88 -13.84 -22.37
CA SER A 10 -11.04 -15.13 -21.68
C SER A 10 -12.32 -15.17 -20.83
N ILE A 11 -12.64 -14.06 -20.14
CA ILE A 11 -13.89 -13.95 -19.35
C ILE A 11 -15.12 -14.04 -20.24
N ARG A 12 -15.14 -13.36 -21.39
CA ARG A 12 -16.26 -13.43 -22.36
C ARG A 12 -16.48 -14.86 -22.85
N MET A 13 -15.41 -15.52 -23.30
CA MET A 13 -15.50 -16.91 -23.77
C MET A 13 -15.94 -17.88 -22.67
N HIS A 14 -15.56 -17.62 -21.41
CA HIS A 14 -15.99 -18.46 -20.29
C HIS A 14 -17.46 -18.21 -19.89
N ALA A 15 -17.92 -16.96 -19.95
CA ALA A 15 -19.31 -16.60 -19.72
C ALA A 15 -20.24 -17.26 -20.76
N GLU A 16 -19.84 -17.26 -22.04
CA GLU A 16 -20.55 -17.91 -23.13
C GLU A 16 -20.65 -19.44 -22.93
N LYS A 17 -19.55 -20.09 -22.53
CA LYS A 17 -19.52 -21.55 -22.28
C LYS A 17 -20.30 -22.00 -21.06
N THR A 18 -20.37 -21.16 -20.03
CA THR A 18 -20.95 -21.52 -18.73
C THR A 18 -22.36 -20.93 -18.53
N ALA A 19 -22.87 -20.18 -19.51
CA ALA A 19 -24.14 -19.43 -19.49
C ALA A 19 -24.33 -18.48 -18.27
N ASN A 20 -23.25 -18.19 -17.54
CA ASN A 20 -23.28 -17.36 -16.34
C ASN A 20 -22.95 -15.90 -16.69
N GLN A 21 -23.99 -15.06 -16.74
CA GLN A 21 -23.84 -13.63 -17.09
C GLN A 21 -23.11 -12.80 -16.03
N ALA A 22 -23.04 -13.29 -14.79
CA ALA A 22 -22.36 -12.60 -13.70
C ALA A 22 -20.86 -12.32 -13.97
N PHE A 23 -20.23 -13.09 -14.86
CA PHE A 23 -18.84 -12.86 -15.28
C PHE A 23 -18.66 -11.59 -16.12
N LEU A 24 -19.71 -11.12 -16.82
CA LEU A 24 -19.66 -9.89 -17.61
C LEU A 24 -19.47 -8.65 -16.72
N ASN A 25 -19.96 -8.70 -15.48
CA ASN A 25 -19.81 -7.63 -14.50
C ASN A 25 -18.33 -7.40 -14.07
N LEU A 26 -17.43 -8.36 -14.36
CA LEU A 26 -16.00 -8.23 -14.07
C LEU A 26 -15.25 -7.40 -15.11
N ILE A 27 -15.76 -7.33 -16.35
CA ILE A 27 -15.11 -6.62 -17.46
C ILE A 27 -14.86 -5.14 -17.19
N PRO A 28 -15.83 -4.35 -16.66
CA PRO A 28 -15.59 -2.94 -16.35
C PRO A 28 -14.59 -2.74 -15.21
N LEU A 29 -14.45 -3.72 -14.30
CA LEU A 29 -13.57 -3.64 -13.13
C LEU A 29 -12.11 -4.00 -13.46
N LEU A 30 -11.85 -4.59 -14.63
CA LEU A 30 -10.51 -4.85 -15.14
C LEU A 30 -9.91 -3.61 -15.81
N GLN A 31 -9.63 -2.59 -15.00
CA GLN A 31 -8.94 -1.36 -15.41
C GLN A 31 -7.60 -1.28 -14.68
N GLU A 32 -6.53 -0.91 -15.40
CA GLU A 32 -5.14 -0.88 -14.86
C GLU A 32 -4.57 -2.27 -14.45
N ASP A 33 -3.61 -2.31 -13.52
CA ASP A 33 -2.91 -3.52 -13.08
C ASP A 33 -3.77 -4.38 -12.13
N VAL A 34 -4.76 -5.05 -12.71
CA VAL A 34 -5.67 -5.96 -12.00
C VAL A 34 -5.34 -7.40 -12.35
N GLY A 35 -5.55 -8.30 -11.40
CA GLY A 35 -5.46 -9.72 -11.67
C GLY A 35 -6.41 -10.51 -10.81
N LEU A 36 -6.75 -11.68 -11.35
CA LEU A 36 -7.79 -12.54 -10.84
C LEU A 36 -7.18 -13.56 -9.89
N ILE A 37 -7.84 -13.78 -8.75
CA ILE A 37 -7.47 -14.81 -7.78
C ILE A 37 -8.62 -15.81 -7.77
N PHE A 38 -8.31 -17.07 -8.09
CA PHE A 38 -9.26 -18.17 -8.01
C PHE A 38 -8.94 -18.97 -6.76
N THR A 39 -9.91 -19.10 -5.86
CA THR A 39 -9.75 -19.86 -4.61
C THR A 39 -10.95 -20.76 -4.40
N LYS A 40 -10.74 -21.88 -3.70
CA LYS A 40 -11.81 -22.78 -3.26
C LYS A 40 -12.27 -22.48 -1.82
N GLY A 41 -11.60 -21.58 -1.12
CA GLY A 41 -11.84 -21.25 0.28
C GLY A 41 -12.81 -20.09 0.46
N ASP A 42 -13.10 -19.77 1.72
CA ASP A 42 -13.97 -18.66 2.08
C ASP A 42 -13.34 -17.31 1.71
N LEU A 43 -14.15 -16.43 1.13
CA LEU A 43 -13.73 -15.11 0.67
C LEU A 43 -13.15 -14.25 1.80
N LYS A 44 -13.64 -14.43 3.03
CA LYS A 44 -13.15 -13.72 4.22
C LYS A 44 -11.73 -14.14 4.57
N GLN A 45 -11.45 -15.44 4.60
CA GLN A 45 -10.12 -15.96 4.95
C GLN A 45 -9.08 -15.52 3.92
N VAL A 46 -9.43 -15.59 2.63
CA VAL A 46 -8.55 -15.14 1.54
C VAL A 46 -8.26 -13.65 1.65
N ASN A 47 -9.27 -12.83 1.96
CA ASN A 47 -9.07 -11.39 2.14
C ASN A 47 -8.18 -11.09 3.34
N GLU A 48 -8.36 -11.79 4.46
CA GLU A 48 -7.51 -11.66 5.64
C GLU A 48 -6.07 -12.10 5.37
N GLU A 49 -5.86 -13.21 4.67
CA GLU A 49 -4.53 -13.67 4.27
C GLU A 49 -3.85 -12.66 3.34
N VAL A 50 -4.55 -12.20 2.30
CA VAL A 50 -4.01 -11.18 1.38
C VAL A 50 -3.70 -9.87 2.12
N ALA A 51 -4.51 -9.49 3.11
CA ALA A 51 -4.26 -8.31 3.94
C ALA A 51 -3.05 -8.46 4.87
N LYS A 52 -2.74 -9.68 5.33
CA LYS A 52 -1.53 -9.98 6.12
C LYS A 52 -0.25 -9.84 5.30
N TYR A 53 -0.27 -10.23 4.03
CA TYR A 53 0.90 -10.18 3.13
C TYR A 53 1.12 -8.80 2.49
N LYS A 54 0.94 -7.75 3.28
CA LYS A 54 1.22 -6.37 2.89
C LYS A 54 2.72 -6.11 3.03
N VAL A 55 3.40 -5.89 1.90
CA VAL A 55 4.83 -5.57 1.91
C VAL A 55 5.00 -4.09 2.22
N GLY A 56 5.78 -3.79 3.26
CA GLY A 56 6.23 -2.45 3.56
C GLY A 56 7.13 -1.93 2.43
N ALA A 57 6.84 -0.74 1.96
CA ALA A 57 7.51 -0.08 0.87
C ALA A 57 8.02 1.31 1.26
N PRO A 58 9.17 1.73 0.70
CA PRO A 58 9.73 3.05 0.96
C PRO A 58 8.87 4.14 0.32
N ALA A 59 8.87 5.32 0.94
CA ALA A 59 8.30 6.52 0.35
C ALA A 59 9.14 6.94 -0.87
N ARG A 60 8.49 7.17 -2.02
CA ARG A 60 9.17 7.66 -3.23
C ARG A 60 8.87 9.14 -3.42
N VAL A 61 9.87 9.88 -3.87
CA VAL A 61 9.79 11.32 -4.13
C VAL A 61 8.67 11.62 -5.12
N GLY A 62 7.86 12.64 -4.81
CA GLY A 62 6.77 13.12 -5.66
C GLY A 62 5.47 12.34 -5.57
N LEU A 63 5.43 11.21 -4.85
CA LEU A 63 4.17 10.54 -4.53
C LEU A 63 3.41 11.29 -3.44
N VAL A 64 2.09 11.10 -3.41
CA VAL A 64 1.22 11.63 -2.35
C VAL A 64 1.19 10.62 -1.20
N ALA A 65 1.41 11.09 0.03
CA ALA A 65 1.38 10.26 1.22
C ALA A 65 -0.06 9.75 1.50
N PRO A 66 -0.30 8.43 1.53
CA PRO A 66 -1.63 7.88 1.82
C PRO A 66 -1.98 7.89 3.32
N ILE A 67 -0.98 8.00 4.19
CA ILE A 67 -1.05 7.96 5.66
C ILE A 67 -0.03 8.96 6.20
N ASP A 68 -0.28 9.51 7.39
CA ASP A 68 0.67 10.36 8.12
C ASP A 68 1.94 9.56 8.47
N VAL A 69 3.11 10.18 8.31
CA VAL A 69 4.41 9.53 8.56
C VAL A 69 5.11 10.18 9.73
N VAL A 70 5.32 9.40 10.79
CA VAL A 70 5.99 9.82 12.02
C VAL A 70 7.31 9.06 12.17
N VAL A 71 8.38 9.79 12.49
CA VAL A 71 9.67 9.17 12.80
C VAL A 71 9.77 8.93 14.31
N PRO A 72 10.05 7.68 14.75
CA PRO A 72 10.23 7.39 16.16
C PRO A 72 11.54 7.96 16.71
N ILE A 73 11.60 8.08 18.04
CA ILE A 73 12.82 8.42 18.77
C ILE A 73 13.87 7.34 18.50
N GLY A 74 15.09 7.75 18.17
CA GLY A 74 16.16 6.79 17.92
C GLY A 74 17.37 7.39 17.22
N ASN A 75 18.44 6.59 17.19
CA ASN A 75 19.65 6.95 16.48
C ASN A 75 19.44 6.77 14.97
N THR A 76 19.76 7.80 14.20
CA THR A 76 19.58 7.76 12.74
C THR A 76 20.74 7.07 12.02
N GLY A 77 21.90 6.92 12.69
CA GLY A 77 23.12 6.41 12.06
C GLY A 77 23.70 7.33 10.98
N VAL A 78 23.17 8.55 10.85
CA VAL A 78 23.67 9.56 9.91
C VAL A 78 24.82 10.32 10.57
N ASP A 79 25.90 10.51 9.83
CA ASP A 79 27.05 11.31 10.27
C ASP A 79 26.66 12.78 10.48
N PRO A 80 27.21 13.45 11.52
CA PRO A 80 26.89 14.83 11.85
C PRO A 80 27.23 15.82 10.72
N SER A 81 28.15 15.46 9.82
CA SER A 81 28.49 16.26 8.63
C SER A 81 27.36 16.33 7.59
N GLN A 82 26.40 15.41 7.61
CA GLN A 82 25.23 15.41 6.71
C GLN A 82 23.94 15.85 7.41
N THR A 83 24.04 16.63 8.50
CA THR A 83 22.88 17.14 9.27
C THR A 83 22.07 18.22 8.58
N SER A 84 22.53 18.75 7.43
CA SER A 84 21.82 19.79 6.69
C SER A 84 20.39 19.37 6.31
N PHE A 85 20.14 18.08 6.10
CA PHE A 85 18.80 17.55 5.82
C PHE A 85 17.87 17.61 7.05
N SER A 86 18.40 17.47 8.28
CA SER A 86 17.59 17.50 9.50
C SER A 86 17.14 18.92 9.85
N GLN A 87 17.93 19.94 9.52
CA GLN A 87 17.57 21.35 9.69
C GLN A 87 16.42 21.76 8.76
N VAL A 88 16.45 21.31 7.50
CA VAL A 88 15.37 21.57 6.52
C VAL A 88 14.05 20.91 6.94
N LEU A 89 14.13 19.80 7.67
CA LEU A 89 12.97 19.03 8.13
C LEU A 89 12.48 19.42 9.53
N ASN A 90 12.97 20.53 10.11
CA ASN A 90 12.64 20.97 11.47
C ASN A 90 12.87 19.90 12.56
N ILE A 91 13.78 18.96 12.33
CA ILE A 91 14.15 17.94 13.31
C ILE A 91 15.32 18.48 14.13
N PRO A 92 15.15 18.75 15.44
CA PRO A 92 16.25 19.23 16.27
C PRO A 92 17.32 18.13 16.40
N PRO A 93 18.52 18.30 15.82
CA PRO A 93 19.53 17.24 15.83
C PRO A 93 20.25 17.24 17.18
N LYS A 94 20.25 16.11 17.89
CA LYS A 94 21.11 15.91 19.06
C LYS A 94 22.24 14.96 18.68
N ILE A 95 23.48 15.41 18.81
CA ILE A 95 24.65 14.60 18.48
C ILE A 95 25.01 13.74 19.69
N ASN A 96 24.90 12.41 19.53
CA ASN A 96 25.29 11.45 20.55
C ASN A 96 26.24 10.41 19.92
N LYS A 97 27.40 10.21 20.56
CA LYS A 97 28.43 9.22 20.15
C LYS A 97 28.86 9.31 18.66
N GLY A 98 28.88 10.51 18.09
CA GLY A 98 29.30 10.73 16.71
C GLY A 98 28.20 10.47 15.65
N THR A 99 26.95 10.27 16.06
CA THR A 99 25.79 10.10 15.17
C THR A 99 24.63 11.01 15.59
N VAL A 100 23.72 11.32 14.66
CA VAL A 100 22.54 12.15 14.94
C VAL A 100 21.43 11.31 15.57
N GLU A 101 20.96 11.73 16.74
CA GLU A 101 19.85 11.11 17.45
C GLU A 101 18.61 12.02 17.47
N ILE A 102 17.45 11.41 17.22
CA ILE A 102 16.14 12.07 17.27
C ILE A 102 15.63 11.96 18.70
N VAL A 103 15.50 13.10 19.39
CA VAL A 103 15.09 13.19 20.81
C VAL A 103 13.58 13.09 20.98
N THR A 104 12.82 13.60 20.01
CA THR A 104 11.38 13.72 20.04
C THR A 104 10.79 13.18 18.76
N PRO A 105 9.65 12.47 18.80
CA PRO A 105 9.00 12.00 17.58
C PRO A 105 8.54 13.22 16.76
N VAL A 106 8.86 13.22 15.48
CA VAL A 106 8.50 14.31 14.56
C VAL A 106 7.61 13.74 13.46
N GLU A 107 6.46 14.38 13.25
CA GLU A 107 5.62 14.13 12.09
C GLU A 107 6.28 14.77 10.86
N LEU A 108 6.70 13.95 9.90
CA LEU A 108 7.36 14.45 8.68
C LEU A 108 6.33 14.91 7.64
N MET A 109 5.26 14.15 7.48
CA MET A 109 4.27 14.36 6.42
C MET A 109 2.88 14.01 6.91
N LYS A 110 1.88 14.77 6.44
CA LYS A 110 0.48 14.41 6.61
C LYS A 110 -0.07 13.68 5.40
N LYS A 111 -1.17 12.98 5.60
CA LYS A 111 -1.93 12.34 4.53
C LYS A 111 -2.36 13.41 3.51
N GLY A 112 -1.99 13.19 2.26
CA GLY A 112 -2.26 14.10 1.15
C GLY A 112 -1.07 14.98 0.76
N ASP A 113 -0.01 15.03 1.57
CA ASP A 113 1.19 15.80 1.22
C ASP A 113 2.07 15.06 0.21
N LYS A 114 2.83 15.82 -0.58
CA LYS A 114 3.80 15.25 -1.53
C LYS A 114 5.10 14.94 -0.82
N VAL A 115 5.62 13.75 -1.06
CA VAL A 115 6.90 13.29 -0.51
C VAL A 115 8.05 14.11 -1.11
N GLY A 116 8.77 14.83 -0.26
CA GLY A 116 9.99 15.56 -0.61
C GLY A 116 11.19 14.63 -0.82
N SER A 117 12.21 15.13 -1.54
CA SER A 117 13.46 14.38 -1.77
C SER A 117 14.20 14.08 -0.47
N SER A 118 14.31 15.08 0.41
CA SER A 118 14.98 14.97 1.71
C SER A 118 14.28 13.99 2.66
N GLU A 119 12.94 13.99 2.69
CA GLU A 119 12.13 13.11 3.52
C GLU A 119 12.27 11.65 3.10
N ALA A 120 12.17 11.38 1.79
CA ALA A 120 12.34 10.04 1.25
C ALA A 120 13.75 9.48 1.52
N ALA A 121 14.78 10.33 1.38
CA ALA A 121 16.16 9.95 1.67
C ALA A 121 16.35 9.62 3.16
N LEU A 122 15.79 10.42 4.07
CA LEU A 122 15.85 10.17 5.51
C LEU A 122 15.14 8.86 5.89
N LEU A 123 13.92 8.65 5.40
CA LEU A 123 13.16 7.42 5.64
C LEU A 123 13.89 6.18 5.10
N ALA A 124 14.53 6.31 3.93
CA ALA A 124 15.33 5.23 3.35
C ALA A 124 16.58 4.91 4.20
N LYS A 125 17.26 5.93 4.75
CA LYS A 125 18.42 5.74 5.65
C LYS A 125 18.03 5.12 6.98
N LEU A 126 16.88 5.53 7.53
CA LEU A 126 16.30 4.96 8.75
C LEU A 126 15.73 3.54 8.53
N GLY A 127 15.63 3.08 7.28
CA GLY A 127 15.00 1.80 6.95
C GLY A 127 13.50 1.77 7.22
N ILE A 128 12.87 2.92 7.45
CA ILE A 128 11.44 3.02 7.73
C ILE A 128 10.69 2.92 6.41
N ARG A 129 9.70 2.03 6.38
CA ARG A 129 8.86 1.77 5.22
C ARG A 129 7.41 2.11 5.56
N PRO A 130 7.04 3.40 5.48
CA PRO A 130 5.75 3.86 5.99
C PRO A 130 4.58 3.46 5.10
N PHE A 131 4.83 3.18 3.81
CA PHE A 131 3.78 2.85 2.87
C PHE A 131 3.62 1.35 2.76
N SER A 132 2.38 0.91 2.62
CA SER A 132 2.06 -0.46 2.31
C SER A 132 1.39 -0.51 0.95
N TYR A 133 2.10 -1.07 -0.04
CA TYR A 133 1.49 -1.37 -1.32
C TYR A 133 0.91 -2.79 -1.23
N GLY A 134 -0.39 -2.86 -0.99
CA GLY A 134 -1.18 -4.08 -1.11
C GLY A 134 -2.16 -3.97 -2.28
N ARG A 135 -2.70 -5.10 -2.73
CA ARG A 135 -3.73 -5.12 -3.78
C ARG A 135 -5.01 -4.46 -3.24
N LEU A 136 -5.34 -3.29 -3.77
CA LEU A 136 -6.31 -2.35 -3.17
C LEU A 136 -7.78 -2.75 -3.33
N SER A 137 -8.11 -3.74 -4.15
CA SER A 137 -9.51 -4.15 -4.33
C SER A 137 -9.58 -5.55 -4.90
N CYS A 138 -9.80 -6.55 -4.05
CA CYS A 138 -10.21 -7.88 -4.50
C CYS A 138 -11.74 -7.87 -4.61
N LEU A 139 -12.26 -7.89 -5.84
CA LEU A 139 -13.65 -8.29 -6.05
C LEU A 139 -13.69 -9.81 -6.05
N PHE A 140 -14.55 -10.38 -5.23
CA PHE A 140 -14.71 -11.81 -5.11
C PHE A 140 -15.99 -12.24 -5.80
N MET A 141 -15.90 -13.31 -6.60
CA MET A 141 -17.03 -13.91 -7.27
C MET A 141 -17.15 -15.36 -6.82
N THR A 142 -18.24 -15.70 -6.14
CA THR A 142 -18.61 -17.07 -5.80
C THR A 142 -19.94 -17.39 -6.45
N MET A 143 -19.98 -18.48 -7.22
CA MET A 143 -21.20 -19.09 -7.78
C MET A 143 -22.25 -18.12 -8.34
N GLY A 144 -21.83 -17.18 -9.19
CA GLY A 144 -22.75 -16.29 -9.90
C GLY A 144 -23.12 -14.99 -9.16
N GLN A 145 -22.58 -14.73 -7.97
CA GLN A 145 -22.73 -13.44 -7.28
C GLN A 145 -21.41 -12.67 -7.23
N SER A 146 -21.45 -11.41 -7.66
CA SER A 146 -20.34 -10.45 -7.52
C SER A 146 -20.47 -9.74 -6.17
N LEU A 147 -19.56 -10.00 -5.25
CA LEU A 147 -19.52 -9.29 -3.97
C LEU A 147 -18.55 -8.11 -4.07
N ALA A 148 -19.07 -6.92 -3.80
CA ALA A 148 -18.26 -5.71 -3.76
C ALA A 148 -17.28 -5.76 -2.56
N PRO A 149 -16.13 -5.08 -2.64
CA PRO A 149 -15.09 -5.16 -1.60
C PRO A 149 -15.59 -4.70 -0.22
N TRP A 150 -16.53 -3.74 -0.20
CA TRP A 150 -17.14 -3.22 1.01
C TRP A 150 -18.02 -4.23 1.75
N CYS A 151 -18.55 -5.26 1.08
CA CYS A 151 -19.37 -6.29 1.70
C CYS A 151 -18.55 -7.23 2.61
N LEU A 152 -17.23 -7.30 2.43
CA LEU A 152 -16.34 -8.18 3.21
C LEU A 152 -15.72 -7.46 4.41
N THR A 153 -15.64 -6.13 4.37
CA THR A 153 -15.30 -5.28 5.52
C THR A 153 -16.55 -5.11 6.38
N LEU A 154 -16.84 -6.07 7.25
CA LEU A 154 -17.75 -5.84 8.37
C LEU A 154 -17.06 -4.85 9.33
N PRO A 155 -17.61 -3.66 9.60
CA PRO A 155 -17.21 -2.91 10.77
C PRO A 155 -17.65 -3.74 11.97
N ARG A 156 -16.70 -4.38 12.66
CA ARG A 156 -16.92 -4.71 14.07
C ARG A 156 -16.94 -3.40 14.83
N MET A 157 -18.08 -2.71 14.80
CA MET A 157 -18.51 -1.82 15.87
C MET A 157 -19.16 -2.71 16.93
N ILE A 158 -18.45 -2.90 18.03
CA ILE A 158 -19.02 -3.01 19.37
C ILE A 158 -18.46 -1.80 20.12
#